data_AF-A0A917C576-F1
#
_entry.id   AF-A0A917C576-F1
#
_cell.length_a   1.000
_cell.length_b   1.000
_cell.length_c   1.000
_cell.angle_alpha   90.00
_cell.angle_beta   90.00
_cell.angle_gamma   90.00
#
_symmetry.space_group_name_H-M   'P 1'
#
loop_
_entity.id
_entity.type
_entity.pdbx_description
1 polymer ?
#
loop_
_entity_poly.entity_id
_entity_poly.type
_entity_poly.pdbx_seq_one_letter_code
_entity_poly.pdbx_strand_id
1 'polypeptide(L)'
;MSTVAQMKNLAAPLLARHPDLAIVGRSIIVRPITHVACGIMLENSSGKVAFTPLAGATYLFGEKAFLFFNWNCHFPATKPGIWELGHPDHQSVFIEQAEVLLPKLRAINSLEAFLAFTESPEIDYSWTAPTMTRLLIQAALGDLPDARKTYDILRSFKTRPPGQEGAFFAKLLAGFGPALEEGDRQTIARLLHQWERATVEACKLAPYWQPTPFPIEQTG
;
A
#
# COMPACT_ATOMS: atom_id res chain seq x y z
N MET A 1 -0.84 -24.38 6.30
CA MET A 1 -0.83 -22.93 6.11
C MET A 1 -2.13 -22.42 6.71
N SER A 2 -2.10 -21.32 7.46
CA SER A 2 -3.35 -20.77 8.03
C SER A 2 -4.28 -20.33 6.90
N THR A 3 -5.59 -20.49 7.08
CA THR A 3 -6.60 -20.22 6.05
C THR A 3 -7.17 -18.81 6.18
N VAL A 4 -7.81 -18.31 5.12
CA VAL A 4 -8.56 -17.04 5.15
C VAL A 4 -9.64 -17.05 6.23
N ALA A 5 -10.33 -18.17 6.42
CA ALA A 5 -11.36 -18.30 7.45
C ALA A 5 -10.77 -18.14 8.87
N GLN A 6 -9.61 -18.75 9.13
CA GLN A 6 -8.91 -18.59 10.41
C GLN A 6 -8.48 -17.14 10.65
N MET A 7 -7.98 -16.44 9.63
CA MET A 7 -7.62 -15.02 9.75
C MET A 7 -8.83 -14.12 10.01
N LYS A 8 -9.98 -14.43 9.40
CA LYS A 8 -11.25 -13.74 9.70
C LYS A 8 -11.69 -13.93 11.14
N ASN A 9 -11.60 -15.15 11.66
CA ASN A 9 -11.94 -15.44 13.05
C ASN A 9 -10.98 -14.74 14.03
N LEU A 10 -9.69 -14.72 13.71
CA LEU A 10 -8.68 -14.00 14.49
C LEU A 10 -9.02 -12.51 14.59
N ALA A 11 -9.36 -11.88 13.46
CA ALA A 11 -9.64 -10.45 13.37
C ALA A 11 -11.03 -10.04 13.88
N ALA A 12 -11.98 -10.97 14.00
CA ALA A 12 -13.39 -10.66 14.27
C ALA A 12 -13.61 -9.76 15.49
N PRO A 13 -12.95 -9.96 16.66
CA PRO A 13 -13.15 -9.06 17.79
C PRO A 13 -12.64 -7.64 17.55
N LEU A 14 -11.56 -7.47 16.77
CA LEU A 14 -11.05 -6.14 16.40
C LEU A 14 -12.04 -5.43 15.47
N LEU A 15 -12.56 -6.14 14.45
CA LEU A 15 -13.55 -5.58 13.52
C LEU A 15 -14.85 -5.18 14.22
N ALA A 16 -15.27 -5.92 15.24
CA ALA A 16 -16.46 -5.60 16.03
C ALA A 16 -16.32 -4.28 16.84
N ARG A 17 -15.09 -3.91 17.20
CA ARG A 17 -14.79 -2.69 17.97
C ARG A 17 -14.60 -1.46 17.08
N HIS A 18 -14.17 -1.66 15.84
CA HIS A 18 -13.74 -0.59 14.94
C HIS A 18 -14.54 -0.61 13.64
N PRO A 19 -15.62 0.19 13.55
CA PRO A 19 -16.52 0.18 12.39
C PRO A 19 -15.92 0.83 11.15
N ASP A 20 -14.70 1.34 11.22
CA ASP A 20 -13.87 1.81 10.10
C ASP A 20 -12.96 0.71 9.54
N LEU A 21 -12.86 -0.46 10.19
CA LEU A 21 -12.06 -1.57 9.68
C LEU A 21 -12.88 -2.50 8.79
N ALA A 22 -12.20 -3.13 7.84
CA ALA A 22 -12.75 -4.24 7.06
C ALA A 22 -11.67 -5.30 6.83
N ILE A 23 -12.07 -6.52 6.47
CA ILE A 23 -11.12 -7.59 6.13
C ILE A 23 -11.27 -8.00 4.66
N VAL A 24 -10.16 -7.96 3.93
CA VAL A 24 -10.05 -8.35 2.53
C VAL A 24 -8.99 -9.43 2.40
N GLY A 25 -9.42 -10.66 2.11
CA GLY A 25 -8.54 -11.82 2.14
C GLY A 25 -7.95 -12.02 3.54
N ARG A 26 -6.65 -11.72 3.68
CA ARG A 26 -5.88 -11.82 4.93
C ARG A 26 -5.43 -10.47 5.49
N SER A 27 -5.92 -9.38 4.91
CA SER A 27 -5.53 -8.02 5.27
C SER A 27 -6.70 -7.32 5.92
N ILE A 28 -6.47 -6.77 7.11
CA ILE A 28 -7.36 -5.82 7.76
C ILE A 28 -7.00 -4.45 7.17
N ILE A 29 -7.99 -3.74 6.63
CA ILE A 29 -7.83 -2.43 5.99
C ILE A 29 -8.55 -1.36 6.80
N VAL A 30 -7.98 -0.16 6.84
CA VAL A 30 -8.58 1.05 7.40
C VAL A 30 -9.36 1.77 6.30
N ARG A 31 -10.58 2.22 6.61
CA ARG A 31 -11.47 2.94 5.68
C ARG A 31 -11.60 4.41 6.07
N PRO A 32 -11.90 5.31 5.11
CA PRO A 32 -12.02 5.06 3.68
C PRO A 32 -10.66 4.84 3.00
N ILE A 33 -10.66 4.10 1.89
CA ILE A 33 -9.47 3.97 1.03
C ILE A 33 -9.56 5.00 -0.08
N THR A 34 -8.54 5.83 -0.25
CA THR A 34 -8.42 6.79 -1.36
C THR A 34 -7.27 6.39 -2.28
N HIS A 35 -6.21 7.19 -2.37
CA HIS A 35 -4.99 6.90 -3.12
C HIS A 35 -4.04 5.92 -2.42
N VAL A 36 -4.26 5.73 -1.12
CA VAL A 36 -3.43 4.94 -0.23
C VAL A 36 -4.32 3.95 0.53
N ALA A 37 -3.86 2.72 0.66
CA ALA A 37 -4.46 1.73 1.56
C ALA A 37 -3.54 1.52 2.76
N CYS A 38 -4.11 1.55 3.96
CA CYS A 38 -3.43 1.28 5.22
C CYS A 38 -4.07 0.10 5.93
N GLY A 39 -3.28 -0.65 6.70
CA GLY A 39 -3.83 -1.82 7.36
C GLY A 39 -2.82 -2.71 8.05
N ILE A 40 -3.28 -3.91 8.37
CA ILE A 40 -2.51 -5.00 8.97
C ILE A 40 -2.68 -6.25 8.09
N MET A 41 -1.58 -6.76 7.56
CA MET A 41 -1.51 -7.99 6.79
C MET A 41 -1.17 -9.16 7.72
N LEU A 42 -1.94 -10.23 7.65
CA LEU A 42 -1.70 -11.47 8.39
C LEU A 42 -0.99 -12.45 7.47
N GLU A 43 0.33 -12.33 7.32
CA GLU A 43 1.10 -13.14 6.39
C GLU A 43 1.13 -14.62 6.78
N ASN A 44 1.38 -15.48 5.79
CA ASN A 44 1.72 -16.86 6.07
C ASN A 44 3.16 -16.93 6.56
N SER A 45 3.41 -17.76 7.55
CA SER A 45 4.76 -18.22 7.85
C SER A 45 4.94 -19.67 7.39
N SER A 46 6.17 -20.17 7.47
CA SER A 46 6.53 -21.54 7.06
C SER A 46 5.80 -22.64 7.86
N GLY A 47 5.21 -22.30 9.02
CA GLY A 47 4.44 -23.21 9.85
C GLY A 47 2.99 -23.42 9.36
N LYS A 48 2.45 -24.63 9.53
CA LYS A 48 1.09 -24.95 9.05
C LYS A 48 -0.02 -24.11 9.70
N VAL A 49 0.20 -23.62 10.92
CA VAL A 49 -0.79 -22.87 11.73
C VAL A 49 -0.29 -21.50 12.17
N ALA A 50 0.87 -21.09 11.69
CA ALA A 50 1.50 -19.85 12.09
C ALA A 50 1.14 -18.71 11.12
N PHE A 51 1.22 -17.49 11.61
CA PHE A 51 1.02 -16.26 10.85
C PHE A 51 2.03 -15.20 11.30
N THR A 52 2.21 -14.14 10.53
CA THR A 52 3.03 -12.99 10.93
C THR A 52 2.21 -11.72 10.68
N PRO A 53 1.80 -10.99 11.74
CA PRO A 53 1.12 -9.72 11.56
C PRO A 53 2.14 -8.62 11.19
N LEU A 54 1.84 -7.89 10.12
CA LEU A 54 2.61 -6.75 9.64
C LEU A 54 1.66 -5.57 9.43
N ALA A 55 1.90 -4.44 10.07
CA ALA A 55 1.16 -3.22 9.74
C ALA A 55 1.75 -2.57 8.47
N GLY A 56 1.05 -1.60 7.87
CA GLY A 56 1.65 -0.69 6.90
C GLY A 56 0.68 0.05 6.02
N ALA A 57 1.26 0.72 5.03
CA ALA A 57 0.54 1.50 4.02
C ALA A 57 1.10 1.19 2.63
N THR A 58 0.31 1.41 1.58
CA THR A 58 0.77 1.35 0.19
C THR A 58 -0.07 2.25 -0.70
N TYR A 59 0.56 2.85 -1.71
CA TYR A 59 -0.13 3.60 -2.75
C TYR A 59 -0.85 2.66 -3.73
N LEU A 60 -1.93 3.11 -4.36
CA LEU A 60 -2.76 2.27 -5.25
C LEU A 60 -2.59 2.58 -6.74
N PHE A 61 -1.96 3.70 -7.09
CA PHE A 61 -1.84 4.21 -8.46
C PHE A 61 -0.60 3.71 -9.25
N GLY A 62 -0.19 2.46 -9.03
CA GLY A 62 0.81 1.78 -9.88
C GLY A 62 0.50 0.31 -9.98
N GLU A 63 -0.14 -0.10 -11.09
CA GLU A 63 -0.81 -1.39 -11.32
C GLU A 63 -0.27 -2.54 -10.46
N LYS A 64 -1.03 -2.95 -9.44
CA LYS A 64 -0.68 -4.09 -8.56
C LYS A 64 -1.67 -5.23 -8.75
N ALA A 65 -1.16 -6.46 -8.73
CA ALA A 65 -1.99 -7.67 -8.75
C ALA A 65 -2.43 -8.13 -7.36
N PHE A 66 -1.77 -7.67 -6.30
CA PHE A 66 -2.11 -8.00 -4.92
C PHE A 66 -1.71 -6.86 -3.98
N LEU A 67 -2.37 -6.83 -2.83
CA LEU A 67 -2.11 -5.84 -1.78
C LEU A 67 -0.92 -6.29 -0.94
N PHE A 68 0.07 -5.41 -0.80
CA PHE A 68 1.20 -5.62 0.08
C PHE A 68 1.49 -4.35 0.87
N PHE A 69 1.66 -4.48 2.18
CA PHE A 69 2.03 -3.38 3.05
C PHE A 69 3.51 -3.52 3.40
N ASN A 70 4.34 -2.55 2.99
CA ASN A 70 5.72 -2.43 3.50
C ASN A 70 5.75 -1.35 4.58
N TRP A 71 5.43 -1.73 5.82
CA TRP A 71 5.91 -1.01 6.99
C TRP A 71 6.62 -2.06 7.84
N ASN A 72 7.90 -1.85 8.12
CA ASN A 72 8.70 -2.74 8.97
C ASN A 72 8.24 -2.74 10.45
N CYS A 73 7.00 -2.33 10.74
CA CYS A 73 6.37 -2.48 12.03
C CYS A 73 5.89 -3.93 12.18
N HIS A 74 6.85 -4.78 12.51
CA HIS A 74 6.58 -6.12 12.97
C HIS A 74 5.91 -6.05 14.33
N PHE A 75 4.85 -6.83 14.48
CA PHE A 75 4.23 -7.05 15.78
C PHE A 75 5.22 -7.84 16.67
N PRO A 76 5.69 -7.27 17.79
CA PRO A 76 6.69 -7.92 18.62
C PRO A 76 6.17 -9.28 19.12
N ALA A 77 6.97 -10.32 18.88
CA ALA A 77 6.71 -11.65 19.41
C ALA A 77 7.07 -11.69 20.91
N THR A 78 6.13 -11.27 21.76
CA THR A 78 6.34 -11.16 23.22
C THR A 78 6.57 -12.51 23.90
N LYS A 79 6.19 -13.62 23.25
CA LYS A 79 6.40 -15.00 23.71
C LYS A 79 6.77 -15.91 22.53
N PRO A 80 7.53 -17.00 22.75
CA PRO A 80 7.76 -18.03 21.73
C PRO A 80 6.44 -18.60 21.21
N GLY A 81 6.28 -18.69 19.89
CA GLY A 81 5.07 -19.25 19.26
C GLY A 81 3.82 -18.38 19.40
N ILE A 82 3.92 -17.12 19.86
CA ILE A 82 2.75 -16.26 20.06
C ILE A 82 1.91 -16.05 18.79
N TRP A 83 2.53 -16.15 17.61
CA TRP A 83 1.86 -16.05 16.32
C TRP A 83 1.46 -17.40 15.72
N GLU A 84 1.21 -18.39 16.58
CA GLU A 84 0.59 -19.67 16.22
C GLU A 84 -0.87 -19.68 16.67
N LEU A 85 -1.78 -20.12 15.80
CA LEU A 85 -3.21 -20.20 16.13
C LEU A 85 -3.53 -21.13 17.32
N GLY A 86 -2.60 -22.01 17.70
CA GLY A 86 -2.73 -22.87 18.88
C GLY A 86 -2.30 -22.23 20.20
N HIS A 87 -1.59 -21.10 20.17
CA HIS A 87 -1.15 -20.44 21.39
C HIS A 87 -2.35 -19.78 22.10
N PRO A 88 -2.58 -19.97 23.41
CA PRO A 88 -3.80 -19.48 24.08
C PRO A 88 -4.00 -17.96 23.96
N ASP A 89 -2.91 -17.19 23.97
CA ASP A 89 -2.95 -15.72 23.97
C ASP A 89 -2.82 -15.07 22.58
N HIS A 90 -2.73 -15.84 21.49
CA HIS A 90 -2.39 -15.26 20.17
C HIS A 90 -3.37 -14.16 19.74
N GLN A 91 -4.67 -14.37 19.98
CA GLN A 91 -5.72 -13.42 19.60
C GLN A 91 -5.73 -12.17 20.49
N SER A 92 -5.61 -12.33 21.81
CA SER A 92 -5.61 -11.19 22.73
C SER A 92 -4.39 -10.29 22.52
N VAL A 93 -3.20 -10.89 22.37
CA VAL A 93 -1.96 -10.14 22.09
C VAL A 93 -2.01 -9.47 20.72
N PHE A 94 -2.54 -10.14 19.69
CA PHE A 94 -2.75 -9.52 18.38
C PHE A 94 -3.64 -8.26 18.48
N ILE A 95 -4.78 -8.38 19.16
CA ILE A 95 -5.73 -7.27 19.31
C ILE A 95 -5.09 -6.12 20.08
N GLU A 96 -4.46 -6.40 21.22
CA GLU A 96 -3.80 -5.36 22.03
C GLU A 96 -2.76 -4.58 21.24
N GLN A 97 -1.89 -5.26 20.48
CA GLN A 97 -0.89 -4.60 19.65
C GLN A 97 -1.52 -3.84 18.47
N ALA A 98 -2.59 -4.39 17.87
CA ALA A 98 -3.31 -3.71 16.80
C ALA A 98 -3.94 -2.40 17.29
N GLU A 99 -4.55 -2.40 18.48
CA GLU A 99 -5.16 -1.20 19.09
C GLU A 99 -4.14 -0.05 19.25
N VAL A 100 -2.89 -0.37 19.60
CA VAL A 100 -1.80 0.63 19.70
C VAL A 100 -1.43 1.22 18.33
N LEU A 101 -1.49 0.42 17.27
CA LEU A 101 -1.09 0.83 15.92
C LEU A 101 -2.20 1.53 15.13
N LEU A 102 -3.46 1.25 15.43
CA LEU A 102 -4.60 1.81 14.70
C LEU A 102 -4.60 3.35 14.59
N PRO A 103 -4.30 4.12 15.66
CA PRO A 103 -4.19 5.58 15.54
C PRO A 103 -3.14 6.03 14.51
N LYS A 104 -1.98 5.36 14.46
CA LYS A 104 -0.92 5.65 13.49
C LYS A 104 -1.39 5.34 12.06
N LEU A 105 -2.04 4.20 11.86
CA LEU A 105 -2.59 3.83 10.54
C LEU A 105 -3.66 4.81 10.06
N ARG A 106 -4.53 5.27 10.95
CA ARG A 106 -5.59 6.26 10.65
C ARG A 106 -5.04 7.66 10.33
N ALA A 107 -3.86 8.00 10.84
CA ALA A 107 -3.20 9.26 10.53
C ALA A 107 -2.70 9.32 9.07
N ILE A 108 -2.52 8.17 8.41
CA ILE A 108 -2.12 8.07 7.00
C ILE A 108 -3.39 8.15 6.14
N ASN A 109 -3.95 9.35 6.00
CA ASN A 109 -5.23 9.59 5.34
C ASN A 109 -5.13 10.45 4.06
N SER A 110 -3.92 10.81 3.65
CA SER A 110 -3.64 11.54 2.41
C SER A 110 -2.34 11.05 1.78
N LEU A 111 -2.06 11.47 0.54
CA LEU A 111 -0.80 11.15 -0.13
C LEU A 111 0.40 11.83 0.56
N GLU A 112 0.22 13.05 1.06
CA GLU A 112 1.21 13.80 1.83
C GLU A 112 1.48 13.13 3.18
N ALA A 113 0.43 12.69 3.88
CA ALA A 113 0.56 11.95 5.14
C ALA A 113 1.28 10.62 4.91
N PHE A 114 1.01 9.94 3.80
CA PHE A 114 1.74 8.75 3.39
C PHE A 114 3.22 9.05 3.16
N LEU A 115 3.56 10.11 2.41
CA LEU A 115 4.95 10.49 2.19
C LEU A 115 5.70 10.82 3.48
N ALA A 116 5.13 11.68 4.33
CA ALA A 116 5.70 12.02 5.63
C ALA A 116 5.92 10.77 6.49
N PHE A 117 5.00 9.81 6.41
CA PHE A 117 5.15 8.51 7.04
C PHE A 117 6.34 7.73 6.45
N THR A 118 6.50 7.65 5.13
CA THR A 118 7.59 6.90 4.48
C THR A 118 8.99 7.51 4.67
N GLU A 119 9.07 8.76 5.08
CA GLU A 119 10.31 9.48 5.41
C GLU A 119 10.59 9.49 6.92
N SER A 120 9.70 8.93 7.73
CA SER A 120 9.87 8.84 9.18
C SER A 120 11.05 7.95 9.55
N PRO A 121 11.83 8.32 10.59
CA PRO A 121 12.93 7.47 11.10
C PRO A 121 12.44 6.14 11.68
N GLU A 122 11.13 5.96 11.91
CA GLU A 122 10.54 4.68 12.28
C GLU A 122 10.52 3.65 11.13
N ILE A 123 10.82 4.07 9.89
CA ILE A 123 10.74 3.24 8.69
C ILE A 123 12.15 2.95 8.16
N ASP A 124 12.55 1.68 8.21
CA ASP A 124 13.83 1.22 7.65
C ASP A 124 13.76 0.95 6.13
N TYR A 125 12.77 1.53 5.46
CA TYR A 125 12.49 1.36 4.03
C TYR A 125 11.92 2.65 3.42
N SER A 126 12.69 3.29 2.55
CA SER A 126 12.19 4.45 1.80
C SER A 126 11.37 3.97 0.59
N TRP A 127 10.07 4.23 0.62
CA TRP A 127 9.17 3.94 -0.50
C TRP A 127 9.45 4.77 -1.75
N THR A 128 10.06 5.93 -1.57
CA THR A 128 10.55 6.75 -2.66
C THR A 128 11.94 6.31 -3.12
N ALA A 129 12.59 5.29 -2.53
CA ALA A 129 13.86 4.77 -3.03
C ALA A 129 13.74 4.10 -4.42
N PRO A 130 12.76 3.20 -4.67
CA PRO A 130 12.51 2.69 -6.02
C PRO A 130 12.11 3.80 -6.98
N THR A 131 12.85 3.93 -8.09
CA THR A 131 12.72 5.04 -9.04
C THR A 131 11.33 5.13 -9.66
N MET A 132 10.68 3.99 -9.94
CA MET A 132 9.32 3.96 -10.48
C MET A 132 8.28 4.48 -9.49
N THR A 133 8.37 4.06 -8.23
CA THR A 133 7.48 4.57 -7.17
C THR A 133 7.69 6.07 -6.95
N ARG A 134 8.96 6.53 -6.90
CA ARG A 134 9.28 7.95 -6.78
C ARG A 134 8.62 8.78 -7.88
N LEU A 135 8.73 8.33 -9.13
CA LEU A 135 8.14 9.02 -10.28
C LEU A 135 6.63 9.18 -10.12
N LEU A 136 5.94 8.09 -9.81
CA LEU A 136 4.48 8.10 -9.67
C LEU A 136 4.03 9.06 -8.57
N ILE A 137 4.71 9.06 -7.42
CA ILE A 137 4.36 9.93 -6.30
C ILE A 137 4.63 11.41 -6.62
N GLN A 138 5.79 11.74 -7.20
CA GLN A 138 6.10 13.11 -7.63
C GLN A 138 5.07 13.62 -8.64
N ALA A 139 4.71 12.80 -9.63
CA ALA A 139 3.69 13.16 -10.60
C ALA A 139 2.31 13.32 -9.97
N ALA A 140 1.90 12.42 -9.05
CA ALA A 140 0.62 12.52 -8.35
C ALA A 140 0.51 13.79 -7.48
N LEU A 141 1.62 14.21 -6.85
CA LEU A 141 1.72 15.48 -6.13
C LEU A 141 1.72 16.72 -7.04
N GLY A 142 1.91 16.54 -8.35
CA GLY A 142 2.02 17.63 -9.31
C GLY A 142 3.42 18.26 -9.40
N ASP A 143 4.45 17.64 -8.81
CA ASP A 143 5.86 18.02 -8.94
C ASP A 143 6.43 17.51 -10.27
N LEU A 144 5.96 18.14 -11.36
CA LEU A 144 6.38 17.78 -12.71
C LEU A 144 7.88 18.01 -12.97
N PRO A 145 8.54 19.05 -12.43
CA PRO A 145 9.99 19.21 -12.61
C PRO A 145 10.79 18.01 -12.10
N ASP A 146 10.54 17.54 -10.87
CA ASP A 146 11.28 16.41 -10.33
C ASP A 146 10.81 15.07 -10.89
N ALA A 147 9.51 14.94 -11.21
CA ALA A 147 9.00 13.79 -11.94
C ALA A 147 9.74 13.60 -13.29
N ARG A 148 9.97 14.69 -14.05
CA ARG A 148 10.74 14.61 -15.32
C ARG A 148 12.17 14.13 -15.11
N LYS A 149 12.87 14.63 -14.08
CA LYS A 149 14.23 14.17 -13.74
C LYS A 149 14.24 12.68 -13.40
N THR A 150 13.26 12.21 -12.64
CA THR A 150 13.13 10.79 -12.29
C THR A 150 12.79 9.93 -13.51
N TYR A 151 11.96 10.44 -14.42
CA TYR A 151 11.66 9.80 -15.69
C TYR A 151 12.90 9.69 -16.60
N ASP A 152 13.74 10.72 -16.67
CA ASP A 152 15.02 10.68 -17.39
C ASP A 152 15.95 9.55 -16.89
N ILE A 153 15.98 9.33 -15.57
CA ILE A 153 16.71 8.22 -14.98
C ILE A 153 16.10 6.89 -15.42
N LEU A 154 14.78 6.72 -15.30
CA LEU A 154 14.10 5.47 -15.68
C LEU A 154 14.29 5.11 -17.15
N ARG A 155 14.15 6.06 -18.08
CA ARG A 155 14.32 5.79 -19.51
C ARG A 155 15.76 5.44 -19.88
N SER A 156 16.73 5.79 -19.03
CA SER A 156 18.14 5.43 -19.21
C SER A 156 18.47 3.98 -18.81
N PHE A 157 17.55 3.29 -18.13
CA PHE A 157 17.77 1.90 -17.71
C PHE A 157 17.89 0.98 -18.91
N LYS A 158 19.01 0.25 -18.98
CA LYS A 158 19.31 -0.68 -20.08
C LYS A 158 18.56 -2.00 -19.96
N THR A 159 18.21 -2.38 -18.74
CA THR A 159 17.51 -3.62 -18.43
C THR A 159 16.10 -3.31 -17.97
N ARG A 160 15.14 -4.06 -18.50
CA ARG A 160 13.75 -3.98 -18.07
C ARG A 160 13.53 -4.99 -16.94
N PRO A 161 12.72 -4.65 -15.91
CA PRO A 161 12.28 -5.63 -14.94
C PRO A 161 11.55 -6.78 -15.64
N PRO A 162 11.68 -8.03 -15.17
CA PRO A 162 10.90 -9.15 -15.71
C PRO A 162 9.43 -9.09 -15.24
N GLY A 163 8.58 -9.90 -15.87
CA GLY A 163 7.20 -10.14 -15.41
C GLY A 163 6.28 -8.92 -15.49
N GLN A 164 5.34 -8.81 -14.55
CA GLN A 164 4.34 -7.73 -14.52
C GLN A 164 4.98 -6.34 -14.34
N GLU A 165 6.05 -6.25 -13.54
CA GLU A 165 6.76 -4.98 -13.32
C GLU A 165 7.35 -4.45 -14.63
N GLY A 166 7.87 -5.33 -15.50
CA GLY A 166 8.34 -4.96 -16.83
C GLY A 166 7.23 -4.47 -17.77
N ALA A 167 6.05 -5.10 -17.71
CA ALA A 167 4.90 -4.69 -18.51
C ALA A 167 4.38 -3.30 -18.09
N PHE A 168 4.30 -3.05 -16.77
CA PHE A 168 3.94 -1.74 -16.25
C PHE A 168 5.00 -0.69 -16.58
N PHE A 169 6.28 -1.03 -16.45
CA PHE A 169 7.40 -0.16 -16.87
C PHE A 169 7.29 0.24 -18.35
N ALA A 170 6.94 -0.69 -19.24
CA ALA A 170 6.74 -0.38 -20.66
C ALA A 170 5.56 0.57 -20.89
N LYS A 171 4.43 0.40 -20.19
CA LYS A 171 3.28 1.33 -20.25
C LYS A 171 3.66 2.73 -19.76
N LEU A 172 4.44 2.81 -18.69
CA LEU A 172 4.93 4.06 -18.13
C LEU A 172 5.77 4.80 -19.17
N LEU A 173 6.73 4.13 -19.82
CA LEU A 173 7.55 4.78 -20.87
C LEU A 173 6.73 5.18 -22.11
N ALA A 174 5.76 4.37 -22.53
CA ALA A 174 5.03 4.61 -23.78
C ALA A 174 3.95 5.70 -23.68
N GLY A 175 3.27 5.82 -22.52
CA GLY A 175 2.14 6.75 -22.36
C GLY A 175 2.39 7.85 -21.33
N PHE A 176 3.00 7.53 -20.20
CA PHE A 176 3.18 8.48 -19.09
C PHE A 176 4.35 9.42 -19.33
N GLY A 177 5.44 8.90 -19.89
CA GLY A 177 6.63 9.66 -20.27
C GLY A 177 6.35 10.87 -21.17
N PRO A 178 5.70 10.70 -22.33
CA PRO A 178 5.34 11.82 -23.20
C PRO A 178 4.48 12.88 -22.49
N ALA A 179 3.49 12.45 -21.69
CA ALA A 179 2.66 13.37 -20.94
C ALA A 179 3.46 14.20 -19.90
N LEU A 180 4.48 13.60 -19.28
CA LEU A 180 5.41 14.34 -18.39
C LEU A 180 6.25 15.36 -19.16
N GLU A 181 6.75 15.01 -20.35
CA GLU A 181 7.55 15.90 -21.20
C GLU A 181 6.74 17.11 -21.67
N GLU A 182 5.48 16.89 -22.08
CA GLU A 182 4.56 17.95 -22.49
C GLU A 182 3.97 18.74 -21.31
N GLY A 183 4.09 18.20 -20.08
CA GLY A 183 3.43 18.77 -18.90
C GLY A 183 1.91 18.61 -18.93
N ASP A 184 1.39 17.61 -19.64
CA ASP A 184 -0.03 17.32 -19.76
C ASP A 184 -0.56 16.71 -18.45
N ARG A 185 -0.94 17.60 -17.54
CA ARG A 185 -1.52 17.26 -16.23
C ARG A 185 -2.77 16.40 -16.36
N GLN A 186 -3.59 16.65 -17.37
CA GLN A 186 -4.86 15.94 -17.56
C GLN A 186 -4.61 14.49 -17.97
N THR A 187 -3.68 14.24 -18.89
CA THR A 187 -3.30 12.87 -19.26
C THR A 187 -2.62 12.14 -18.11
N ILE A 188 -1.74 12.81 -17.36
CA ILE A 188 -1.10 12.23 -16.17
C ILE A 188 -2.15 11.80 -15.14
N ALA A 189 -3.06 12.70 -14.75
CA ALA A 189 -4.12 12.40 -13.79
C ALA A 189 -5.01 11.24 -14.26
N ARG A 190 -5.41 11.26 -15.55
CA ARG A 190 -6.21 10.17 -16.15
C ARG A 190 -5.52 8.82 -16.05
N LEU A 191 -4.21 8.75 -16.32
CA LEU A 191 -3.43 7.51 -16.23
C LEU A 191 -3.30 7.03 -14.77
N LEU A 192 -3.06 7.94 -13.82
CA LEU A 192 -3.02 7.61 -12.39
C LEU A 192 -4.35 7.02 -11.91
N HIS A 193 -5.48 7.67 -12.23
CA HIS A 193 -6.83 7.16 -11.92
C HIS A 193 -7.11 5.80 -12.55
N GLN A 194 -6.66 5.59 -13.79
CA GLN A 194 -6.82 4.31 -14.48
C GLN A 194 -6.07 3.18 -13.76
N TRP A 195 -4.83 3.42 -13.36
CA TRP A 195 -4.02 2.44 -12.64
C TRP A 195 -4.50 2.20 -11.22
N GLU A 196 -4.95 3.26 -10.54
CA GLU A 196 -5.58 3.15 -9.23
C GLU A 196 -6.81 2.24 -9.28
N ARG A 197 -7.73 2.49 -10.22
CA ARG A 197 -8.91 1.64 -10.40
C ARG A 197 -8.53 0.19 -10.69
N ALA A 198 -7.56 -0.03 -11.58
CA ALA A 198 -7.09 -1.39 -11.89
C ALA A 198 -6.55 -2.11 -10.65
N THR A 199 -5.76 -1.43 -9.82
CA THR A 199 -5.26 -1.97 -8.55
C THR A 199 -6.37 -2.23 -7.55
N VAL A 200 -7.32 -1.30 -7.41
CA VAL A 200 -8.47 -1.43 -6.51
C VAL A 200 -9.30 -2.67 -6.85
N GLU A 201 -9.55 -2.91 -8.14
CA GLU A 201 -10.26 -4.10 -8.61
C GLU A 201 -9.45 -5.38 -8.36
N ALA A 202 -8.18 -5.41 -8.76
CA ALA A 202 -7.31 -6.57 -8.58
C ALA A 202 -7.15 -6.97 -7.10
N CYS A 203 -7.07 -5.97 -6.22
CA CYS A 203 -6.95 -6.16 -4.77
C CYS A 203 -8.28 -6.33 -4.04
N LYS A 204 -9.43 -6.31 -4.75
CA LYS A 204 -10.78 -6.43 -4.18
C LYS A 204 -11.11 -5.35 -3.14
N LEU A 205 -10.62 -4.14 -3.37
CA LEU A 205 -10.81 -2.97 -2.50
C LEU A 205 -12.01 -2.10 -2.92
N ALA A 206 -12.62 -2.38 -4.08
CA ALA A 206 -13.72 -1.60 -4.65
C ALA A 206 -14.85 -1.24 -3.65
N PRO A 207 -15.32 -2.13 -2.75
CA PRO A 207 -16.36 -1.78 -1.78
C PRO A 207 -15.97 -0.70 -0.74
N TYR A 208 -14.69 -0.41 -0.62
CA TYR A 208 -14.12 0.46 0.41
C TYR A 208 -13.38 1.66 -0.17
N TRP A 209 -13.25 1.71 -1.49
CA TRP A 209 -12.55 2.75 -2.23
C TRP A 209 -13.47 3.93 -2.48
N GLN A 210 -12.96 5.12 -2.17
CA GLN A 210 -13.59 6.40 -2.43
C GLN A 210 -12.63 7.19 -3.33
N PRO A 211 -12.90 7.25 -4.66
CA PRO A 211 -12.04 8.00 -5.56
C PRO A 211 -12.06 9.49 -5.19
N THR A 212 -10.88 10.09 -5.10
CA THR A 212 -10.67 11.51 -4.83
C THR A 212 -9.77 12.10 -5.92
N PRO A 213 -9.82 13.42 -6.19
CA PRO A 213 -8.85 14.04 -7.08
C PRO A 213 -7.42 13.92 -6.54
N PHE A 214 -6.45 13.66 -7.40
CA PHE A 214 -5.03 13.76 -7.10
C PHE A 214 -4.62 15.23 -6.94
N PRO A 215 -3.58 15.54 -6.13
CA PRO A 215 -3.06 16.91 -6.01
C PRO A 215 -2.65 17.55 -7.35
N ILE A 216 -2.16 16.79 -8.34
CA ILE A 216 -1.86 17.29 -9.69
C ILE A 216 -3.07 17.93 -10.38
N GLU A 217 -4.29 17.50 -10.06
CA GLU A 217 -5.55 18.02 -10.63
C GLU A 217 -5.97 19.36 -10.00
N GLN A 218 -5.42 19.68 -8.83
CA GLN A 218 -5.77 20.89 -8.06
C GLN A 218 -4.75 22.01 -8.23
N THR A 219 -3.54 21.66 -8.65
CA THR A 219 -2.43 22.58 -8.87
C THR A 219 -2.43 23.01 -10.34
N GLY A 220 -3.21 24.04 -10.68
CA GLY A 220 -3.34 24.61 -12.03
C GLY A 220 -3.49 26.11 -12.01
#